data_AF-A0A6H2DT62-F1
#
_entry.id   AF-A0A6H2DT62-F1
#
_cell.length_a   1.000
_cell.length_b   1.000
_cell.length_c   1.000
_cell.angle_alpha   90.00
_cell.angle_beta   90.00
_cell.angle_gamma   90.00
#
_symmetry.space_group_name_H-M   'P 1'
#
loop_
_entity.id
_entity.type
_entity.pdbx_description
1 polymer ?
#
loop_
_entity_poly.entity_id
_entity_poly.type
_entity_poly.pdbx_seq_one_letter_code
_entity_poly.pdbx_strand_id
1 'polypeptide(L)'
;MFNQTSTLIIVLVLLVAFIVVFILFNFFSERKKKQKIIKEKERIKQEEVKFILKTSARVNAIIELNNQLLDEFQVSIGDFKMSQINNLAKNALDYIYIQEQFQDIFIRNPFEKDELFLASFVQLMNLKSNLWTKNHKELLSYFSSLKTKYLSEEANKEEFTKYQNSFLEIYQEFIDQVKSKNKDVTELFNTFKEKDEAERLEYLRSVEQEQPKTFFNKVKNFLKFKK
;
A
#
# COMPACT_ATOMS: atom_id res chain seq x y z
N MET A 1 -51.04 -39.61 -38.76
CA MET A 1 -51.11 -39.00 -37.41
C MET A 1 -49.73 -39.09 -36.79
N PHE A 2 -48.99 -37.98 -36.72
CA PHE A 2 -47.76 -37.96 -35.91
C PHE A 2 -48.17 -38.17 -34.45
N ASN A 3 -47.64 -39.21 -33.81
CA ASN A 3 -47.94 -39.54 -32.42
C ASN A 3 -47.57 -38.36 -31.52
N GLN A 4 -48.58 -37.62 -31.04
CA GLN A 4 -48.41 -36.46 -30.16
C GLN A 4 -47.57 -36.79 -28.92
N THR A 5 -47.61 -38.05 -28.48
CA THR A 5 -46.79 -38.62 -27.40
C THR A 5 -45.30 -38.60 -27.73
N SER A 6 -44.87 -38.94 -28.95
CA SER A 6 -43.46 -38.92 -29.36
C SER A 6 -42.90 -37.50 -29.40
N THR A 7 -43.66 -36.53 -29.92
CA THR A 7 -43.25 -35.12 -29.93
C THR A 7 -43.12 -34.54 -28.51
N LEU A 8 -44.02 -34.91 -27.59
CA LEU A 8 -43.99 -34.43 -26.21
C LEU A 8 -42.77 -34.98 -25.44
N ILE A 9 -42.41 -36.25 -25.65
CA ILE A 9 -41.21 -36.86 -25.07
C ILE A 9 -39.94 -36.18 -25.58
N ILE A 10 -39.85 -35.88 -26.89
CA ILE A 10 -38.69 -35.20 -27.47
C ILE A 10 -38.51 -33.81 -26.85
N VAL A 11 -39.60 -33.03 -26.72
CA VAL A 11 -39.55 -31.70 -26.10
C VAL A 11 -39.13 -31.78 -24.63
N LEU A 12 -39.65 -32.77 -23.88
CA LEU A 12 -39.28 -32.99 -22.49
C LEU A 12 -37.78 -33.30 -22.33
N VAL A 13 -37.23 -34.19 -23.16
CA VAL A 13 -35.81 -34.55 -23.15
C VAL A 13 -34.93 -33.34 -23.47
N LEU A 14 -35.34 -32.52 -24.43
CA LEU A 14 -34.61 -31.32 -24.83
C LEU A 14 -34.61 -30.26 -23.71
N LEU A 15 -35.73 -30.11 -23.01
CA LEU A 15 -35.86 -29.21 -21.87
C LEU A 15 -35.01 -29.67 -20.68
N VAL A 16 -35.00 -30.97 -20.38
CA VAL A 16 -34.13 -31.54 -19.33
C VAL A 16 -32.65 -31.39 -19.70
N ALA A 17 -32.27 -31.65 -20.96
CA ALA A 17 -30.91 -31.44 -21.42
C ALA A 17 -30.47 -29.98 -21.29
N PHE A 18 -31.35 -29.02 -21.60
CA PHE A 18 -31.07 -27.60 -21.44
C PHE A 18 -30.85 -27.21 -19.98
N ILE A 19 -31.69 -27.72 -19.06
CA ILE A 19 -31.52 -27.50 -17.61
C ILE A 19 -30.18 -28.05 -17.13
N VAL A 20 -29.81 -29.27 -17.54
CA VAL A 20 -28.53 -29.90 -17.16
C VAL A 20 -27.35 -29.07 -17.66
N VAL A 21 -27.37 -28.64 -18.93
CA VAL A 21 -26.31 -27.78 -19.50
C VAL A 21 -26.22 -26.44 -18.76
N PHE A 22 -27.35 -25.83 -18.43
CA PHE A 22 -27.39 -24.56 -17.68
C PHE A 22 -26.80 -24.71 -16.27
N ILE A 23 -27.15 -25.78 -15.54
CA ILE A 23 -26.61 -26.07 -14.21
C ILE A 23 -25.09 -26.29 -14.29
N LEU A 24 -24.62 -27.10 -15.25
CA LEU A 24 -23.20 -27.35 -15.44
C LEU A 24 -22.44 -26.05 -15.78
N PHE A 25 -22.98 -25.23 -16.68
CA PHE A 25 -22.37 -23.94 -17.05
C PHE A 25 -22.23 -23.01 -15.84
N ASN A 26 -23.29 -22.85 -15.03
CA ASN A 26 -23.24 -22.03 -13.82
C ASN A 26 -22.23 -22.57 -12.81
N PHE A 27 -22.21 -23.88 -12.56
CA PHE A 27 -21.26 -24.49 -11.65
C PHE A 27 -19.80 -24.24 -12.05
N PHE A 28 -19.45 -24.42 -13.33
CA PHE A 28 -18.10 -24.15 -13.82
C PHE A 28 -17.76 -22.65 -13.82
N SER A 29 -18.73 -21.79 -14.18
CA SER A 29 -18.57 -20.33 -14.16
C SER A 29 -18.31 -19.81 -12.75
N GLU A 30 -19.09 -20.27 -11.78
CA GLU A 30 -18.92 -19.94 -10.35
C GLU A 30 -17.56 -20.41 -9.83
N ARG A 31 -17.15 -21.64 -10.16
CA ARG A 31 -15.85 -22.17 -9.72
C ARG A 31 -14.69 -21.33 -10.24
N LYS A 32 -14.75 -20.90 -11.51
CA LYS A 32 -13.76 -19.97 -12.10
C LYS A 32 -13.79 -18.60 -11.43
N LYS A 33 -14.98 -18.03 -11.17
CA LYS A 33 -15.12 -16.74 -10.47
C LYS A 33 -14.53 -16.82 -9.06
N LYS A 34 -14.85 -17.86 -8.29
CA LYS A 34 -14.28 -18.10 -6.95
C LYS A 34 -12.75 -18.18 -6.99
N GLN A 35 -12.18 -18.94 -7.92
CA GLN A 35 -10.72 -19.01 -8.06
C GLN A 35 -10.08 -17.66 -8.42
N LYS A 36 -10.72 -16.85 -9.25
CA LYS A 36 -10.23 -15.49 -9.56
C LYS A 36 -10.26 -14.59 -8.32
N ILE A 37 -11.34 -14.64 -7.54
CA ILE A 37 -11.47 -13.86 -6.30
C ILE A 37 -10.40 -14.27 -5.28
N ILE A 38 -10.14 -15.57 -5.12
CA ILE A 38 -9.10 -16.07 -4.20
C ILE A 38 -7.71 -15.55 -4.62
N LYS A 39 -7.36 -15.68 -5.91
CA LYS A 39 -6.08 -15.18 -6.42
C LYS A 39 -5.92 -13.68 -6.25
N GLU A 40 -6.99 -12.93 -6.48
CA GLU A 40 -6.98 -11.49 -6.31
C GLU A 40 -6.84 -11.08 -4.84
N LYS A 41 -7.54 -11.79 -3.93
CA LYS A 41 -7.38 -11.61 -2.49
C LYS A 41 -5.94 -11.89 -2.05
N GLU A 42 -5.32 -12.96 -2.56
CA GLU A 42 -3.92 -13.29 -2.25
C GLU A 42 -2.96 -12.22 -2.79
N ARG A 43 -3.16 -11.74 -4.02
CA ARG A 43 -2.36 -10.68 -4.61
C ARG A 43 -2.42 -9.39 -3.79
N ILE A 44 -3.63 -8.94 -3.45
CA ILE A 44 -3.84 -7.73 -2.65
C ILE A 44 -3.22 -7.88 -1.26
N LYS A 45 -3.35 -9.05 -0.63
CA LYS A 45 -2.73 -9.31 0.68
C LYS A 45 -1.21 -9.26 0.63
N GLN A 46 -0.59 -9.74 -0.45
CA GLN A 46 0.87 -9.63 -0.63
C GLN A 46 1.29 -8.18 -0.83
N GLU A 47 0.52 -7.41 -1.60
CA GLU A 47 0.76 -5.97 -1.80
C GLU A 47 0.59 -5.18 -0.50
N GLU A 48 -0.42 -5.51 0.28
CA GLU A 48 -0.67 -4.94 1.59
C GLU A 48 0.52 -5.16 2.54
N VAL A 49 1.03 -6.39 2.65
CA VAL A 49 2.18 -6.68 3.53
C VAL A 49 3.41 -5.87 3.14
N LYS A 50 3.72 -5.80 1.84
CA LYS A 50 4.84 -5.00 1.33
C LYS A 50 4.62 -3.51 1.58
N PHE A 51 3.39 -3.04 1.40
CA PHE A 51 3.04 -1.65 1.61
C PHE A 51 3.08 -1.25 3.08
N ILE A 52 2.64 -2.11 4.00
CA ILE A 52 2.78 -1.92 5.45
C ILE A 52 4.25 -1.83 5.82
N LEU A 53 5.11 -2.70 5.29
CA LEU A 53 6.55 -2.64 5.53
C LEU A 53 7.13 -1.28 5.11
N LYS A 54 6.89 -0.88 3.85
CA LYS A 54 7.36 0.41 3.32
C LYS A 54 6.83 1.59 4.13
N THR A 55 5.54 1.59 4.43
CA THR A 55 4.89 2.68 5.17
C THR A 55 5.38 2.73 6.61
N SER A 56 5.59 1.58 7.25
CA SER A 56 6.16 1.51 8.60
C SER A 56 7.57 2.08 8.66
N ALA A 57 8.40 1.83 7.64
CA ALA A 57 9.73 2.44 7.54
C ALA A 57 9.65 3.97 7.47
N ARG A 58 8.77 4.50 6.61
CA ARG A 58 8.53 5.95 6.47
C ARG A 58 7.99 6.58 7.75
N VAL A 59 6.99 5.96 8.38
CA VAL A 59 6.39 6.45 9.63
C VAL A 59 7.42 6.49 10.76
N ASN A 60 8.24 5.44 10.90
CA ASN A 60 9.32 5.44 11.90
C ASN A 60 10.34 6.54 11.64
N ALA A 61 10.72 6.79 10.38
CA ALA A 61 11.59 7.90 10.01
C ALA A 61 10.99 9.27 10.37
N ILE A 62 9.69 9.48 10.11
CA ILE A 62 8.98 10.72 10.51
C ILE A 62 9.00 10.88 12.03
N ILE A 63 8.71 9.82 12.78
CA ILE A 63 8.72 9.84 14.26
C ILE A 63 10.12 10.17 14.78
N GLU A 64 11.15 9.54 14.23
CA GLU A 64 12.55 9.72 14.63
C GLU A 64 13.01 11.17 14.44
N LEU A 65 12.86 11.71 13.23
CA LEU A 65 13.26 13.08 12.92
C LEU A 65 12.40 14.11 13.67
N ASN A 66 11.09 13.86 13.83
CA ASN A 66 10.24 14.76 14.60
C ASN A 66 10.64 14.80 16.09
N ASN A 67 11.02 13.67 16.69
CA ASN A 67 11.49 13.66 18.08
C ASN A 67 12.81 14.42 18.22
N GLN A 68 13.74 14.27 17.28
CA GLN A 68 14.98 15.05 17.26
C GLN A 68 14.69 16.56 17.20
N LEU A 69 13.78 16.99 16.31
CA LEU A 69 13.37 18.40 16.23
C LEU A 69 12.71 18.92 17.52
N LEU A 70 11.96 18.08 18.23
CA LEU A 70 11.35 18.45 19.51
C LEU A 70 12.38 18.53 20.65
N ASP A 71 13.38 17.67 20.64
CA ASP A 71 14.47 17.68 21.64
C ASP A 71 15.38 18.90 21.46
N GLU A 72 15.59 19.34 20.21
CA GLU A 72 16.35 20.54 19.86
C GLU A 72 15.54 21.85 19.96
N PHE A 73 14.22 21.76 20.16
CA PHE A 73 13.33 22.91 20.13
C PHE A 73 13.60 23.88 21.29
N GLN A 74 13.97 25.12 20.95
CA GLN A 74 14.12 26.22 21.90
C GLN A 74 13.07 27.31 21.66
N VAL A 75 12.36 27.70 22.71
CA VAL A 75 11.31 28.73 22.64
C VAL A 75 11.93 30.09 22.27
N SER A 76 11.35 30.78 21.29
CA SER A 76 11.70 32.14 20.85
C SER A 76 13.07 32.35 20.20
N ILE A 77 13.98 31.38 20.26
CA ILE A 77 15.34 31.47 19.70
C ILE A 77 15.64 30.33 18.72
N GLY A 78 14.90 29.22 18.80
CA GLY A 78 15.13 28.04 17.98
C GLY A 78 14.84 28.25 16.49
N ASP A 79 15.48 27.40 15.69
CA ASP A 79 15.38 27.41 14.22
C ASP A 79 13.97 27.08 13.70
N PHE A 80 13.14 26.43 14.52
CA PHE A 80 11.78 26.03 14.19
C PHE A 80 10.79 26.56 15.20
N LYS A 81 9.61 26.96 14.71
CA LYS A 81 8.41 27.14 15.54
C LYS A 81 7.77 25.79 15.82
N MET A 82 7.17 25.63 16.99
CA MET A 82 6.43 24.41 17.37
C MET A 82 5.31 24.06 16.36
N SER A 83 4.68 25.08 15.76
CA SER A 83 3.69 24.85 14.70
C SER A 83 4.30 24.25 13.44
N GLN A 84 5.54 24.65 13.07
CA GLN A 84 6.25 24.09 11.92
C GLN A 84 6.60 22.62 12.15
N ILE A 85 7.09 22.26 13.34
CA ILE A 85 7.40 20.86 13.71
C ILE A 85 6.15 19.98 13.59
N ASN A 86 5.02 20.43 14.16
CA ASN A 86 3.76 19.70 14.03
C ASN A 86 3.30 19.59 12.56
N ASN A 87 3.41 20.66 11.79
CA ASN A 87 2.99 20.68 10.38
C ASN A 87 3.88 19.81 9.49
N LEU A 88 5.17 19.69 9.77
CA LEU A 88 6.10 18.80 9.04
C LEU A 88 5.61 17.35 9.10
N ALA A 89 5.42 16.84 10.32
CA ALA A 89 4.95 15.48 10.54
C ALA A 89 3.53 15.27 10.00
N LYS A 90 2.62 16.23 10.25
CA LYS A 90 1.23 16.20 9.78
C LYS A 90 1.16 16.10 8.26
N ASN A 91 1.85 16.99 7.54
CA ASN A 91 1.85 17.03 6.09
C ASN A 91 2.43 15.74 5.50
N ALA A 92 3.54 15.22 6.05
CA ALA A 92 4.15 13.98 5.59
C ALA A 92 3.22 12.78 5.75
N LEU A 93 2.53 12.65 6.89
CA LEU A 93 1.56 11.58 7.13
C LEU A 93 0.30 11.74 6.26
N ASP A 94 -0.23 12.96 6.12
CA ASP A 94 -1.38 13.24 5.26
C ASP A 94 -1.05 12.93 3.80
N TYR A 95 0.17 13.20 3.35
CA TYR A 95 0.61 12.83 2.00
C TYR A 95 0.61 11.32 1.79
N ILE A 96 1.17 10.54 2.72
CA ILE A 96 1.13 9.07 2.66
C ILE A 96 -0.33 8.58 2.59
N TYR A 97 -1.23 9.17 3.37
CA TYR A 97 -2.65 8.82 3.38
C TYR A 97 -3.32 9.03 2.02
N ILE A 98 -3.05 10.14 1.34
CA ILE A 98 -3.68 10.45 0.05
C ILE A 98 -3.03 9.72 -1.14
N GLN A 99 -1.90 9.01 -0.93
CA GLN A 99 -1.28 8.24 -2.01
C GLN A 99 -2.26 7.20 -2.55
N GLU A 100 -2.33 7.09 -3.88
CA GLU A 100 -3.24 6.17 -4.57
C GLU A 100 -3.11 4.74 -4.04
N GLN A 101 -1.87 4.28 -3.81
CA GLN A 101 -1.59 2.94 -3.28
C GLN A 101 -2.16 2.74 -1.88
N PHE A 102 -2.09 3.75 -0.99
CA PHE A 102 -2.71 3.68 0.34
C PHE A 102 -4.23 3.55 0.20
N GLN A 103 -4.82 4.38 -0.66
CA GLN A 103 -6.25 4.38 -0.92
C GLN A 103 -6.74 3.05 -1.50
N ASP A 104 -5.99 2.45 -2.43
CA ASP A 104 -6.33 1.15 -3.01
C ASP A 104 -6.28 0.01 -2.01
N ILE A 105 -5.26 -0.01 -1.16
CA ILE A 105 -5.02 -1.12 -0.23
C ILE A 105 -5.95 -1.06 0.99
N PHE A 106 -6.17 0.14 1.56
CA PHE A 106 -6.86 0.29 2.83
C PHE A 106 -8.27 0.89 2.74
N ILE A 107 -8.58 1.66 1.69
CA ILE A 107 -9.86 2.41 1.61
C ILE A 107 -10.80 1.76 0.59
N ARG A 108 -10.33 1.55 -0.64
CA ARG A 108 -11.12 0.98 -1.75
C ARG A 108 -11.11 -0.54 -1.80
N ASN A 109 -10.22 -1.19 -1.06
CA ASN A 109 -10.11 -2.65 -0.99
C ASN A 109 -11.40 -3.28 -0.41
N PRO A 110 -12.10 -4.16 -1.15
CA PRO A 110 -13.28 -4.86 -0.66
C PRO A 110 -12.96 -6.07 0.23
N PHE A 111 -11.68 -6.44 0.39
CA PHE A 111 -11.23 -7.58 1.18
C PHE A 111 -10.81 -7.19 2.60
N GLU A 112 -10.58 -8.20 3.43
CA GLU A 112 -10.02 -8.03 4.78
C GLU A 112 -8.67 -7.32 4.72
N LYS A 113 -8.52 -6.28 5.54
CA LYS A 113 -7.36 -5.41 5.64
C LYS A 113 -6.86 -5.35 7.09
N ASP A 114 -5.63 -4.92 7.29
CA ASP A 114 -5.04 -4.69 8.59
C ASP A 114 -5.64 -3.44 9.24
N GLU A 115 -6.80 -3.64 9.89
CA GLU A 115 -7.53 -2.58 10.60
C GLU A 115 -6.69 -1.99 11.74
N LEU A 116 -5.81 -2.78 12.37
CA LEU A 116 -4.95 -2.29 13.45
C LEU A 116 -3.92 -1.31 12.91
N PHE A 117 -3.29 -1.63 11.79
CA PHE A 117 -2.37 -0.72 11.11
C PHE A 117 -3.08 0.56 10.68
N LEU A 118 -4.23 0.42 9.99
CA LEU A 118 -4.99 1.57 9.50
C LEU A 118 -5.44 2.49 10.65
N ALA A 119 -6.01 1.91 11.72
CA ALA A 119 -6.45 2.67 12.88
C ALA A 119 -5.28 3.38 13.58
N SER A 120 -4.16 2.67 13.78
CA SER A 120 -2.96 3.24 14.42
C SER A 120 -2.36 4.36 13.58
N PHE A 121 -2.33 4.21 12.26
CA PHE A 121 -1.84 5.23 11.33
C PHE A 121 -2.73 6.48 11.33
N VAL A 122 -4.05 6.30 11.19
CA VAL A 122 -5.01 7.43 11.19
C VAL A 122 -4.99 8.14 12.55
N GLN A 123 -4.85 7.41 13.65
CA GLN A 123 -4.74 8.01 14.97
C GLN A 123 -3.46 8.83 15.09
N LEU A 124 -2.30 8.29 14.69
CA LEU A 124 -1.03 9.02 14.70
C LEU A 124 -1.11 10.32 13.88
N MET A 125 -1.70 10.26 12.69
CA MET A 125 -1.89 11.37 11.76
C MET A 125 -2.79 12.49 12.31
N ASN A 126 -3.77 12.15 13.15
CA ASN A 126 -4.70 13.13 13.73
C ASN A 126 -4.18 13.77 15.03
N LEU A 127 -3.12 13.21 15.62
CA LEU A 127 -2.51 13.72 16.83
C LEU A 127 -1.40 14.72 16.51
N LYS A 128 -1.28 15.76 17.34
CA LYS A 128 -0.15 16.69 17.25
C LYS A 128 1.13 15.98 17.65
N SER A 129 2.18 16.12 16.84
CA SER A 129 3.41 15.37 17.00
C SER A 129 4.15 15.70 18.30
N ASN A 130 3.99 16.92 18.81
CA ASN A 130 4.50 17.33 20.11
C ASN A 130 3.87 16.61 21.33
N LEU A 131 2.76 15.90 21.15
CA LEU A 131 2.08 15.16 22.22
C LEU A 131 2.31 13.64 22.14
N TRP A 132 2.93 13.13 21.08
CA TRP A 132 3.08 11.70 20.85
C TRP A 132 3.81 10.99 22.00
N THR A 133 4.96 11.51 22.42
CA THR A 133 5.78 10.91 23.46
C THR A 133 5.17 10.98 24.85
N LYS A 134 4.34 12.00 25.11
CA LYS A 134 3.74 12.24 26.43
C LYS A 134 2.45 11.46 26.64
N ASN A 135 1.56 11.48 25.65
CA ASN A 135 0.18 11.03 25.80
C ASN A 135 -0.15 9.77 25.00
N HIS A 136 0.71 9.36 24.05
CA HIS A 136 0.38 8.31 23.08
C HIS A 136 1.55 7.34 22.86
N LYS A 137 2.18 6.90 23.96
CA LYS A 137 3.34 6.00 23.92
C LYS A 137 3.01 4.67 23.26
N GLU A 138 1.77 4.19 23.43
CA GLU A 138 1.26 2.96 22.84
C GLU A 138 1.33 2.97 21.31
N LEU A 139 1.05 4.11 20.67
CA LEU A 139 1.14 4.25 19.21
C LEU A 139 2.60 4.21 18.74
N LEU A 140 3.49 4.89 19.46
CA LEU A 140 4.91 4.85 19.17
C LEU A 140 5.48 3.43 19.37
N SER A 141 5.04 2.74 20.42
CA SER A 141 5.40 1.35 20.67
C SER A 141 4.91 0.41 19.56
N TYR A 142 3.71 0.63 19.01
CA TYR A 142 3.23 -0.14 17.87
C TYR A 142 4.15 -0.02 16.65
N PHE A 143 4.44 1.20 16.18
CA PHE A 143 5.31 1.39 15.02
C PHE A 143 6.77 0.97 15.27
N SER A 144 7.26 1.15 16.51
CA SER A 144 8.58 0.64 16.93
C SER A 144 8.63 -0.89 16.95
N SER A 145 7.54 -1.55 17.36
CA SER A 145 7.43 -3.01 17.31
C SER A 145 7.44 -3.54 15.88
N LEU A 146 6.79 -2.84 14.96
CA LEU A 146 6.83 -3.16 13.52
C LEU A 146 8.25 -3.02 12.97
N LYS A 147 8.95 -1.91 13.29
CA LYS A 147 10.36 -1.73 12.94
C LYS A 147 11.22 -2.87 13.46
N THR A 148 11.09 -3.21 14.75
CA THR A 148 11.83 -4.31 15.38
C THR A 148 11.54 -5.65 14.68
N LYS A 149 10.28 -5.94 14.39
CA LYS A 149 9.87 -7.15 13.67
C LYS A 149 10.53 -7.22 12.30
N TYR A 150 10.42 -6.18 11.47
CA TYR A 150 10.97 -6.19 10.12
C TYR A 150 12.50 -6.23 10.08
N LEU A 151 13.18 -5.62 11.06
CA LEU A 151 14.63 -5.69 11.18
C LEU A 151 15.13 -7.05 11.70
N SER A 152 14.30 -7.79 12.44
CA SER A 152 14.63 -9.14 12.94
C SER A 152 14.49 -10.23 11.86
N GLU A 153 13.69 -9.98 10.82
CA GLU A 153 13.46 -10.91 9.73
C GLU A 153 14.40 -10.59 8.56
N GLU A 154 15.41 -11.44 8.31
CA GLU A 154 16.45 -11.16 7.30
C GLU A 154 15.88 -10.89 5.90
N ALA A 155 14.77 -11.55 5.54
CA ALA A 155 14.08 -11.35 4.27
C ALA A 155 13.50 -9.93 4.10
N ASN A 156 13.17 -9.25 5.20
CA ASN A 156 12.52 -7.94 5.20
C ASN A 156 13.50 -6.81 5.59
N LYS A 157 14.59 -7.14 6.28
CA LYS A 157 15.55 -6.20 6.84
C LYS A 157 16.20 -5.29 5.80
N GLU A 158 16.68 -5.86 4.69
CA GLU A 158 17.32 -5.11 3.62
C GLU A 158 16.34 -4.10 2.99
N GLU A 159 15.16 -4.57 2.62
CA GLU A 159 14.12 -3.74 2.01
C GLU A 159 13.62 -2.65 2.97
N PHE A 160 13.40 -2.99 4.24
CA PHE A 160 12.99 -2.02 5.27
C PHE A 160 14.05 -0.93 5.46
N THR A 161 15.31 -1.31 5.60
CA THR A 161 16.43 -0.38 5.79
C THR A 161 16.59 0.54 4.58
N LYS A 162 16.48 -0.02 3.37
CA LYS A 162 16.52 0.74 2.13
C LYS A 162 15.42 1.82 2.09
N TYR A 163 14.17 1.44 2.35
CA TYR A 163 13.06 2.42 2.35
C TYR A 163 13.20 3.45 3.48
N GLN A 164 13.67 3.03 4.65
CA GLN A 164 13.87 3.95 5.77
C GLN A 164 14.94 5.00 5.42
N ASN A 165 16.10 4.57 4.95
CA ASN A 165 17.21 5.48 4.64
C ASN A 165 16.88 6.43 3.49
N SER A 166 16.30 5.91 2.41
CA SER A 166 15.93 6.74 1.25
C SER A 166 14.91 7.82 1.63
N PHE A 167 13.89 7.44 2.42
CA PHE A 167 12.92 8.41 2.91
C PHE A 167 13.53 9.39 3.91
N LEU A 168 14.43 8.94 4.80
CA LEU A 168 15.15 9.80 5.75
C LEU A 168 15.94 10.90 5.02
N GLU A 169 16.65 10.56 3.95
CA GLU A 169 17.43 11.51 3.17
C GLU A 169 16.53 12.60 2.56
N ILE A 170 15.44 12.22 1.89
CA ILE A 170 14.49 13.16 1.27
C ILE A 170 13.79 14.02 2.33
N TYR A 171 13.39 13.41 3.44
CA TYR A 171 12.66 14.12 4.50
C TYR A 171 13.58 15.07 5.27
N GLN A 172 14.84 14.68 5.52
CA GLN A 172 15.83 15.57 6.11
C GLN A 172 16.12 16.76 5.20
N GLU A 173 16.28 16.54 3.89
CA GLU A 173 16.48 17.63 2.94
C GLU A 173 15.29 18.60 2.96
N PHE A 174 14.07 18.09 3.07
CA PHE A 174 12.87 18.92 3.22
C PHE A 174 12.90 19.75 4.52
N ILE A 175 13.25 19.13 5.65
CA ILE A 175 13.42 19.82 6.95
C ILE A 175 14.45 20.95 6.83
N ASP A 176 15.59 20.70 6.20
CA ASP A 176 16.67 21.69 6.00
C ASP A 176 16.23 22.85 5.09
N GLN A 177 15.40 22.57 4.08
CA GLN A 177 14.80 23.60 3.24
C GLN A 177 13.82 24.48 4.01
N VAL A 178 13.00 23.89 4.90
CA VAL A 178 12.11 24.67 5.78
C VAL A 178 12.94 25.55 6.73
N LYS A 179 14.00 24.98 7.32
CA LYS A 179 14.93 25.70 8.21
C LYS A 179 15.56 26.91 7.52
N SER A 180 16.15 26.70 6.35
CA SER A 180 16.92 27.74 5.64
C SER A 180 16.06 28.85 5.04
N LYS A 181 14.87 28.52 4.52
CA LYS A 181 14.02 29.49 3.81
C LYS A 181 13.07 30.26 4.73
N ASN A 182 12.90 29.82 5.98
CA ASN A 182 11.91 30.35 6.94
C ASN A 182 10.51 30.55 6.31
N LYS A 183 10.17 29.67 5.36
CA LYS A 183 8.92 29.69 4.60
C LYS A 183 7.86 28.84 5.27
N ASP A 184 6.61 29.00 4.84
CA ASP A 184 5.55 28.12 5.28
C ASP A 184 5.82 26.69 4.81
N VAL A 185 5.62 25.72 5.72
CA VAL A 185 5.85 24.29 5.47
C VAL A 185 5.02 23.83 4.27
N THR A 186 3.79 24.33 4.15
CA THR A 186 2.85 23.98 3.09
C THR A 186 3.37 24.36 1.71
N GLU A 187 4.06 25.49 1.58
CA GLU A 187 4.58 25.99 0.30
C GLU A 187 5.72 25.10 -0.22
N LEU A 188 6.61 24.67 0.67
CA LEU A 188 7.76 23.81 0.33
C LEU A 188 7.39 22.34 0.20
N PHE A 189 6.22 21.94 0.69
CA PHE A 189 5.80 20.55 0.69
C PHE A 189 5.55 19.98 -0.71
N ASN A 190 5.20 20.82 -1.69
CA ASN A 190 5.04 20.36 -3.07
C ASN A 190 6.35 19.84 -3.67
N THR A 191 7.48 20.50 -3.39
CA THR A 191 8.81 20.05 -3.81
C THR A 191 9.16 18.68 -3.21
N PHE A 192 8.78 18.46 -1.93
CA PHE A 192 8.94 17.17 -1.28
C PHE A 192 8.12 16.08 -1.96
N LYS A 193 6.85 16.35 -2.29
CA LYS A 193 5.98 15.40 -3.02
C LYS A 193 6.58 15.00 -4.36
N GLU A 194 7.04 15.97 -5.15
CA GLU A 194 7.64 15.72 -6.46
C GLU A 194 8.88 14.81 -6.37
N LYS A 195 9.73 15.02 -5.34
CA LYS A 195 10.91 14.18 -5.10
C LYS A 195 10.55 12.76 -4.66
N ASP A 196 9.65 12.60 -3.70
CA ASP A 196 9.20 11.26 -3.25
C ASP A 196 8.50 10.50 -4.38
N GLU A 197 7.74 11.20 -5.23
CA GLU A 197 7.08 10.59 -6.38
C GLU A 197 8.08 10.18 -7.47
N ALA A 198 9.11 10.98 -7.74
CA ALA A 198 10.18 10.63 -8.67
C ALA A 198 10.93 9.36 -8.24
N GLU A 199 11.30 9.26 -6.96
CA GLU A 199 11.96 8.08 -6.39
C GLU A 199 11.06 6.83 -6.49
N ARG A 200 9.75 6.99 -6.22
CA ARG A 200 8.76 5.92 -6.40
C ARG A 200 8.70 5.46 -7.86
N LEU A 201 8.69 6.37 -8.83
CA LEU A 201 8.66 6.03 -10.25
C LEU A 201 9.94 5.33 -10.71
N GLU A 202 11.10 5.74 -10.19
CA GLU A 202 12.37 5.08 -10.47
C GLU A 202 12.39 3.64 -9.94
N TYR A 203 11.90 3.41 -8.72
CA TYR A 203 11.71 2.07 -8.18
C TYR A 203 10.76 1.21 -9.04
N LEU A 204 9.63 1.76 -9.49
CA LEU A 204 8.71 1.01 -10.34
C LEU A 204 9.37 0.61 -11.67
N ARG A 205 10.19 1.50 -12.25
CA ARG A 205 10.97 1.21 -13.46
C ARG A 205 12.00 0.12 -13.24
N SER A 206 12.69 0.09 -12.09
CA SER A 206 13.67 -0.98 -11.81
C SER A 206 12.99 -2.34 -11.64
N VAL A 207 11.82 -2.38 -10.99
CA VAL A 207 11.04 -3.62 -10.84
C VAL A 207 10.50 -4.14 -12.18
N GLU A 208 10.05 -3.25 -13.07
CA GLU A 208 9.63 -3.64 -14.43
C GLU A 208 10.78 -4.20 -15.28
N GLN A 209 12.00 -3.69 -15.11
CA GLN A 209 13.18 -4.19 -15.81
C GLN A 209 13.63 -5.56 -15.29
N GLU A 210 13.42 -5.84 -14.00
CA GLU A 210 13.74 -7.12 -13.36
C GLU A 210 12.69 -8.22 -13.59
N GLN A 211 11.47 -7.87 -13.99
CA GLN A 211 10.46 -8.84 -14.44
C GLN A 211 10.74 -9.19 -15.91
N PRO A 212 11.44 -10.30 -16.24
CA PRO A 212 11.63 -10.67 -17.64
C PRO A 212 10.26 -10.83 -18.28
N LYS A 213 10.15 -10.38 -19.54
CA LYS A 213 9.02 -10.49 -20.47
C LYS A 213 8.44 -11.91 -20.53
N THR A 214 7.79 -12.35 -19.47
CA THR A 214 7.18 -13.68 -19.31
C THR A 214 6.01 -13.84 -20.26
N PHE A 215 5.42 -12.74 -20.72
CA PHE A 215 4.42 -12.73 -21.78
C PHE A 215 5.00 -13.19 -23.14
N PHE A 216 6.19 -12.71 -23.53
CA PHE A 216 6.80 -13.10 -24.80
C PHE A 216 7.32 -14.54 -24.80
N ASN A 217 7.82 -15.05 -23.67
CA ASN A 217 8.23 -16.46 -23.56
C ASN A 217 7.03 -17.43 -23.55
N LYS A 218 5.87 -17.03 -23.00
CA LYS A 218 4.65 -17.84 -23.08
C LYS A 218 4.11 -17.93 -24.51
N VAL A 219 4.15 -16.84 -25.27
CA VAL A 219 3.73 -16.81 -26.68
C VAL A 219 4.69 -17.60 -27.58
N LYS A 220 6.00 -17.53 -27.34
CA LYS A 220 7.00 -18.33 -28.08
C LYS A 220 6.84 -19.84 -27.87
N ASN A 221 6.48 -20.26 -26.66
CA ASN A 221 6.17 -21.66 -26.38
C ASN A 221 4.82 -22.10 -26.94
N PHE A 222 3.81 -21.22 -27.00
CA PHE A 222 2.53 -21.53 -27.63
C PHE A 222 2.62 -21.70 -29.15
N LEU A 223 3.52 -20.97 -29.81
CA LEU A 223 3.77 -21.09 -31.26
C LEU A 223 4.65 -22.28 -31.64
N LYS A 224 5.39 -22.88 -30.70
CA LYS A 224 6.15 -24.12 -30.93
C LYS A 224 5.30 -25.40 -30.89
N PHE A 225 4.10 -25.35 -30.34
CA PHE A 225 3.17 -26.50 -30.28
C PHE A 225 2.22 -26.59 -31.50
N LYS A 226 2.42 -25.76 -32.54
CA LYS A 226 1.58 -25.72 -33.75
C LYS A 226 2.32 -26.07 -35.04
N LYS A 227 3.47 -26.73 -34.97
CA LYS A 227 4.16 -27.34 -36.12
C LYS A 227 4.20 -28.84 -35.99
#